data_AF-A0A7D7VKB5-F1
#
_entry.id   AF-A0A7D7VKB5-F1
#
_cell.length_a   1.000
_cell.length_b   1.000
_cell.length_c   1.000
_cell.angle_alpha   90.00
_cell.angle_beta   90.00
_cell.angle_gamma   90.00
#
_symmetry.space_group_name_H-M   'P 1'
#
loop_
_entity.id
_entity.type
_entity.pdbx_description
1 polymer ?
#
loop_
_entity_poly.entity_id
_entity_poly.type
_entity_poly.pdbx_seq_one_letter_code
_entity_poly.pdbx_strand_id
1 'polypeptide(L)' 'MKYKLETDVSTFEIQIEPLGLWDLWVDNMPTLTFHTPEEAALAVYEQQSGYTTWDLLEEHTAPKDLSGWQKVED' A
#
# COMPACT_ATOMS: atom_id res chain seq x y z
N MET A 1 6.19 6.04 -11.10
CA MET A 1 4.77 5.62 -11.08
C MET A 1 4.38 5.37 -9.65
N LYS A 2 3.25 5.91 -9.21
CA LYS A 2 2.79 5.84 -7.82
C LYS A 2 1.29 5.56 -7.77
N TYR A 3 0.86 4.82 -6.77
CA TYR A 3 -0.54 4.62 -6.40
C TYR A 3 -0.75 5.11 -4.98
N LYS A 4 -1.91 5.69 -4.70
CA LYS A 4 -2.27 6.21 -3.38
C LYS A 4 -3.64 5.69 -2.96
N LEU A 5 -3.75 5.26 -1.71
CA LEU A 5 -5.01 4.91 -1.07
C LEU A 5 -5.11 5.69 0.24
N GLU A 6 -6.15 6.51 0.35
CA GLU A 6 -6.50 7.21 1.59
C GLU A 6 -7.55 6.39 2.33
N THR A 7 -7.28 6.08 3.59
CA THR A 7 -8.20 5.37 4.48
C THR A 7 -8.54 6.25 5.69
N ASP A 8 -9.43 5.78 6.54
CA ASP A 8 -9.72 6.41 7.83
C ASP A 8 -8.59 6.23 8.87
N VAL A 9 -7.68 5.27 8.65
CA VAL A 9 -6.56 4.96 9.55
C VAL A 9 -5.27 5.66 9.13
N SER A 10 -4.89 5.53 7.86
CA SER A 10 -3.62 6.03 7.32
C SER A 10 -3.67 6.27 5.82
N THR A 11 -2.61 6.89 5.28
CA THR A 11 -2.39 6.98 3.84
C THR A 11 -1.39 5.91 3.41
N PHE A 12 -1.80 5.06 2.47
CA PHE A 12 -0.93 4.10 1.82
C PHE A 12 -0.45 4.62 0.47
N GLU A 13 0.81 4.34 0.16
CA GLU A 13 1.40 4.66 -1.12
C GLU A 13 2.20 3.47 -1.65
N ILE A 14 2.01 3.14 -2.93
CA ILE A 14 2.77 2.09 -3.62
C ILE A 14 3.57 2.78 -4.73
N GLN A 15 4.89 2.74 -4.64
CA GLN A 15 5.77 3.48 -5.56
C GLN A 15 6.87 2.61 -6.14
N ILE A 16 7.13 2.79 -7.44
CA ILE A 16 8.19 2.05 -8.13
C ILE A 16 9.57 2.58 -7.74
N GLU A 17 10.47 1.66 -7.39
CA GLU A 17 11.87 1.93 -7.15
C GLU A 17 12.70 1.91 -8.46
N PRO A 18 13.90 2.51 -8.49
CA PRO A 18 14.77 2.50 -9.67
C PRO A 18 15.12 1.11 -10.22
N LEU A 19 15.09 0.07 -9.38
CA LEU A 19 15.38 -1.32 -9.76
C LEU A 19 14.14 -2.08 -10.26
N GLY A 20 12.98 -1.42 -10.36
CA GLY A 20 11.73 -2.01 -10.83
C GLY A 20 10.93 -2.77 -9.76
N LEU A 21 11.38 -2.74 -8.50
CA LEU A 21 10.61 -3.18 -7.34
C LEU A 21 9.60 -2.12 -6.91
N TRP A 22 8.71 -2.48 -5.99
CA TRP A 22 7.62 -1.65 -5.53
C TRP A 22 7.63 -1.53 -4.02
N ASP A 23 7.87 -0.34 -3.50
CA ASP A 23 7.77 -0.09 -2.07
C ASP A 23 6.35 0.26 -1.67
N LEU A 24 5.90 -0.33 -0.56
CA LEU A 24 4.76 0.11 0.20
C LEU A 24 5.22 1.12 1.26
N TRP A 25 4.54 2.24 1.30
CA TRP A 25 4.74 3.32 2.26
C TRP A 25 3.44 3.56 3.02
N VAL A 26 3.56 3.86 4.31
CA VAL A 26 2.45 4.27 5.18
C VAL A 26 2.82 5.58 5.85
N ASP A 27 1.98 6.60 5.69
CA ASP A 27 2.19 7.94 6.24
C ASP A 27 3.60 8.51 5.97
N ASN A 28 4.07 8.35 4.73
CA ASN A 28 5.41 8.76 4.25
C ASN A 28 6.59 7.98 4.86
N MET A 29 6.37 6.78 5.41
CA MET A 29 7.43 5.88 5.86
C MET A 29 7.38 4.56 5.07
N PRO A 30 8.50 4.09 4.50
CA PRO A 30 8.54 2.79 3.82
C PRO A 30 8.36 1.64 4.82
N THR A 31 7.65 0.59 4.42
CA THR A 31 7.43 -0.61 5.24
C THR A 31 8.03 -1.85 4.60
N LEU A 32 7.58 -2.21 3.39
CA LEU A 32 7.90 -3.45 2.70
C LEU A 32 8.10 -3.21 1.20
N THR A 33 8.84 -4.11 0.56
CA THR A 33 9.13 -4.05 -0.88
C THR A 33 8.61 -5.32 -1.56
N PHE A 34 8.00 -5.15 -2.74
CA PHE A 34 7.30 -6.18 -3.52
C PHE A 34 7.77 -6.20 -4.97
N HIS A 35 7.44 -7.27 -5.71
CA HIS A 35 7.80 -7.38 -7.14
C HIS A 35 6.78 -6.69 -8.04
N THR A 36 5.53 -6.58 -7.59
CA THR A 36 4.44 -5.93 -8.34
C THR A 36 3.63 -5.00 -7.43
N PRO A 37 2.97 -3.96 -7.98
CA PRO A 37 2.11 -3.10 -7.17
C PRO A 37 0.86 -3.83 -6.68
N GLU A 38 0.39 -4.85 -7.39
CA GLU A 38 -0.73 -5.69 -6.95
C GLU A 38 -0.38 -6.54 -5.72
N GLU A 39 0.86 -7.03 -5.60
CA GLU A 39 1.33 -7.70 -4.38
C GLU A 39 1.31 -6.75 -3.17
N ALA A 40 1.72 -5.49 -3.37
CA ALA A 40 1.68 -4.49 -2.32
C ALA A 40 0.24 -4.15 -1.90
N ALA A 41 -0.68 -3.99 -2.85
CA ALA A 41 -2.10 -3.77 -2.57
C ALA A 41 -2.73 -4.96 -1.82
N LEU A 42 -2.38 -6.19 -2.23
CA LEU A 42 -2.82 -7.40 -1.55
C LEU A 42 -2.32 -7.45 -0.10
N ALA A 43 -1.07 -7.06 0.16
CA ALA A 43 -0.52 -7.02 1.52
C ALA A 43 -1.30 -6.03 2.42
N VAL A 44 -1.76 -4.89 1.89
CA VAL A 44 -2.64 -3.97 2.63
C VAL A 44 -4.00 -4.62 2.90
N TYR A 45 -4.61 -5.26 1.92
CA TYR A 45 -5.89 -5.98 2.08
C TYR A 45 -5.80 -7.12 3.11
N GLU A 46 -4.72 -7.90 3.09
CA GLU A 46 -4.50 -9.04 3.98
C GLU A 46 -3.97 -8.64 5.36
N GLN A 47 -3.87 -7.34 5.67
CA GLN A 47 -3.36 -6.83 6.94
C GLN A 47 -1.93 -7.34 7.25
N GLN A 48 -1.10 -7.38 6.21
CA GLN A 48 0.32 -7.74 6.25
C GLN A 48 1.16 -6.60 5.64
N SER A 49 0.78 -5.36 5.92
CA SER A 49 1.39 -4.16 5.36
C SER A 49 2.74 -3.82 6.00
N GLY A 50 3.06 -4.45 7.13
CA GLY A 50 4.21 -4.09 7.97
C GLY A 50 3.94 -2.90 8.87
N TYR A 51 2.72 -2.35 8.86
CA TYR A 51 2.27 -1.29 9.74
C TYR A 51 1.29 -1.83 10.77
N THR A 52 1.81 -2.08 11.98
CA THR A 52 1.08 -2.77 13.07
C THR A 52 -0.28 -2.15 13.41
N THR A 53 -0.43 -0.82 13.32
CA THR A 53 -1.71 -0.16 13.60
C THR A 53 -2.79 -0.61 12.61
N TRP A 54 -2.45 -0.71 11.32
CA TRP A 54 -3.37 -1.26 10.33
C TRP A 54 -3.50 -2.77 10.51
N ASP A 55 -2.39 -3.49 10.63
CA ASP A 55 -2.39 -4.96 10.62
C ASP A 55 -3.14 -5.62 11.80
N LEU A 56 -3.47 -4.88 12.86
CA LEU A 56 -4.17 -5.40 14.05
C LEU A 56 -5.61 -4.89 14.24
N LEU A 57 -6.09 -3.96 13.40
CA LEU A 57 -7.44 -3.40 13.55
C LEU A 57 -8.49 -4.33 12.89
N GLU A 58 -9.51 -4.76 13.63
CA GLU A 58 -10.49 -5.72 13.09
C GLU A 58 -11.51 -5.08 12.12
N GLU A 59 -11.73 -3.77 12.21
CA GLU A 59 -12.85 -3.07 11.55
C GLU A 59 -12.44 -2.12 10.42
N HIS A 60 -11.48 -2.52 9.57
CA HIS A 60 -11.17 -1.77 8.35
C HIS A 60 -10.92 -2.70 7.17
N THR A 61 -11.00 -2.15 5.98
CA THR A 61 -10.85 -2.89 4.73
C THR A 61 -10.21 -2.00 3.68
N ALA A 62 -9.36 -2.60 2.85
CA ALA A 62 -8.85 -2.00 1.63
C ALA A 62 -9.29 -2.84 0.43
N PRO A 63 -9.20 -2.31 -0.79
CA PRO A 63 -9.36 -3.13 -1.99
C PRO A 63 -8.25 -4.19 -2.09
N LYS A 64 -8.62 -5.40 -2.53
CA LYS A 64 -7.68 -6.53 -2.71
C LYS A 64 -6.63 -6.29 -3.79
N ASP A 65 -6.95 -5.44 -4.75
CA ASP A 65 -6.13 -5.09 -5.90
C ASP A 65 -6.03 -3.56 -6.01
N LEU A 66 -5.56 -3.07 -7.16
CA LEU A 66 -5.46 -1.62 -7.41
C LEU A 66 -6.81 -0.94 -7.69
N SER A 67 -7.94 -1.65 -7.66
CA SER A 67 -9.26 -1.01 -7.78
C SER A 67 -9.48 -0.08 -6.58
N GLY A 68 -9.80 1.19 -6.81
CA GLY A 68 -9.94 2.17 -5.72
C GLY A 68 -8.63 2.84 -5.27
N TRP A 69 -7.48 2.37 -5.75
CA TRP A 69 -6.24 3.13 -5.62
C TRP A 69 -6.21 4.24 -6.68
N GLN A 70 -5.83 5.44 -6.27
CA GLN A 70 -5.60 6.53 -7.18
C GLN A 70 -4.20 6.39 -7.78
N LYS A 71 -4.12 6.18 -9.10
CA LYS A 71 -2.85 6.31 -9.82
C LYS A 71 -2.44 7.79 -9.82
N VAL A 72 -1.23 8.07 -9.33
CA VAL A 72 -0.61 9.38 -9.35
C VAL A 72 0.46 9.37 -10.44
N GLU A 73 0.23 10.17 -11.48
CA GLU A 73 1.22 10.46 -12.51
C GLU A 73 1.93 11.74 -12.10
N ASP A 74 3.26 11.68 -12.00
CA ASP A 74 4.13 12.86 -11.88
C ASP A 74 4.24 13.57 -13.24
#